data_AF-A0AAW7QQY3-F1
#
_entry.id   AF-A0AAW7QQY3-F1
#
_cell.length_a   1.000
_cell.length_b   1.000
_cell.length_c   1.000
_cell.angle_alpha   90.00
_cell.angle_beta   90.00
_cell.angle_gamma   90.00
#
_symmetry.space_group_name_H-M   'P 1'
#
loop_
_entity.id
_entity.type
_entity.pdbx_description
1 polymer ?
#
loop_
_entity_poly.entity_id
_entity_poly.type
_entity_poly.pdbx_seq_one_letter_code
_entity_poly.pdbx_strand_id
1 'polypeptide(L)'
;MRSLLDAHLSSQEETMFGEFLEGLAIYICQETFKGKKSVRPSVDLEFQKGQEYYLVSVKSGPNWGNADQIRKMRENFQAAMEEIGRSKPELRVFAINGCCYGQDNGDKGGYQKLCGQAFWSFISDGVDELYTQIIEPLGFEARERNEAFQRAYSAIINTFSQQFITEFCENGEINGETLIRFNSARLSVKERKQRYS
;
A
#
# COMPACT_ATOMS: atom_id res chain seq x y z
N MET A 1 -17.95 -8.12 -19.92
CA MET A 1 -16.95 -7.27 -20.61
C MET A 1 -16.03 -6.70 -19.52
N ARG A 2 -15.19 -7.47 -18.82
CA ARG A 2 -13.86 -7.96 -19.23
C ARG A 2 -12.91 -6.94 -19.89
N SER A 3 -13.15 -5.63 -19.84
CA SER A 3 -12.30 -4.71 -20.65
C SER A 3 -12.15 -3.26 -20.20
N LEU A 4 -12.33 -2.89 -18.94
CA LEU A 4 -12.12 -1.49 -18.51
C LEU A 4 -10.78 -1.25 -17.78
N LEU A 5 -10.29 -2.24 -17.03
CA LEU A 5 -8.94 -2.20 -16.44
C LEU A 5 -7.85 -2.74 -17.40
N ASP A 6 -8.20 -3.65 -18.30
CA ASP A 6 -7.24 -4.29 -19.24
C ASP A 6 -6.84 -3.40 -20.44
N ALA A 7 -7.52 -2.27 -20.67
CA ALA A 7 -7.41 -1.53 -21.93
C ALA A 7 -6.74 -0.15 -21.83
N HIS A 8 -6.40 0.37 -20.65
CA HIS A 8 -5.93 1.76 -20.53
C HIS A 8 -5.09 2.05 -19.28
N LEU A 9 -4.01 1.30 -19.07
CA LEU A 9 -2.89 1.84 -18.29
C LEU A 9 -1.64 1.71 -19.14
N SER A 10 -1.16 2.84 -19.66
CA SER A 10 0.22 2.92 -20.11
C SER A 10 1.15 2.59 -18.94
N SER A 11 2.37 2.14 -19.20
CA SER A 11 3.33 1.73 -18.13
C SER A 11 3.58 2.83 -17.07
N GLN A 12 3.35 4.10 -17.43
CA GLN A 12 3.42 5.23 -16.50
C GLN A 12 2.21 5.29 -15.55
N GLU A 13 1.01 5.01 -16.05
CA GLU A 13 -0.22 5.01 -15.23
C GLU A 13 -0.26 3.80 -14.29
N GLU A 14 0.26 2.64 -14.71
CA GLU A 14 0.39 1.47 -13.82
C GLU A 14 1.35 1.75 -12.65
N THR A 15 2.44 2.48 -12.92
CA THR A 15 3.39 2.89 -11.88
C THR A 15 2.75 3.85 -10.88
N MET A 16 2.07 4.89 -11.37
CA MET A 16 1.35 5.85 -10.50
C MET A 16 0.27 5.16 -9.67
N PHE A 17 -0.48 4.23 -10.26
CA PHE A 17 -1.52 3.49 -9.58
C PHE A 17 -0.96 2.56 -8.49
N GLY A 18 0.18 1.91 -8.76
CA GLY A 18 0.88 1.10 -7.77
C GLY A 18 1.37 1.92 -6.57
N GLU A 19 1.95 3.10 -6.82
CA GLU A 19 2.41 4.01 -5.76
C GLU A 19 1.25 4.52 -4.90
N PHE A 20 0.11 4.83 -5.50
CA PHE A 20 -1.11 5.20 -4.78
C PHE A 20 -1.56 4.08 -3.84
N LEU A 21 -1.66 2.85 -4.34
CA LEU A 21 -2.10 1.69 -3.56
C LEU A 21 -1.13 1.37 -2.40
N GLU A 22 0.19 1.50 -2.63
CA GLU A 22 1.20 1.41 -1.58
C GLU A 22 0.96 2.47 -0.50
N GLY A 23 0.80 3.74 -0.90
CA GLY A 23 0.56 4.85 0.03
C GLY A 23 -0.70 4.64 0.87
N LEU A 24 -1.79 4.20 0.25
CA LEU A 24 -3.05 3.89 0.94
C LEU A 24 -2.88 2.76 1.96
N ALA A 25 -2.21 1.67 1.58
CA ALA A 25 -1.95 0.56 2.49
C ALA A 25 -1.10 0.98 3.71
N ILE A 26 -0.09 1.82 3.50
CA ILE A 26 0.73 2.37 4.59
C ILE A 26 -0.13 3.24 5.51
N TYR A 27 -0.94 4.14 4.96
CA TYR A 27 -1.81 5.02 5.74
C TYR A 27 -2.83 4.23 6.59
N ILE A 28 -3.52 3.25 6.01
CA ILE A 28 -4.47 2.41 6.75
C ILE A 28 -3.75 1.69 7.91
N CYS A 29 -2.57 1.14 7.65
CA CYS A 29 -1.81 0.45 8.68
C CYS A 29 -1.26 1.39 9.75
N GLN A 30 -0.90 2.64 9.40
CA GLN A 30 -0.55 3.69 10.36
C GLN A 30 -1.72 4.01 11.29
N GLU A 31 -2.92 4.20 10.74
CA GLU A 31 -4.11 4.50 11.53
C GLU A 31 -4.50 3.33 12.44
N THR A 32 -4.46 2.11 11.89
CA THR A 32 -4.92 0.88 12.56
C THR A 32 -3.91 0.35 13.59
N PHE A 33 -2.65 0.22 13.19
CA PHE A 33 -1.62 -0.49 13.97
C PHE A 33 -0.45 0.39 14.40
N LYS A 34 -0.50 1.71 14.12
CA LYS A 34 0.66 2.61 14.27
C LYS A 34 1.88 2.07 13.52
N GLY A 35 1.61 1.43 12.37
CA GLY A 35 2.63 0.96 11.45
C GLY A 35 3.47 2.10 10.91
N LYS A 36 4.59 1.78 10.26
CA LYS A 36 5.51 2.76 9.70
C LYS A 36 5.97 2.34 8.31
N LYS A 37 6.29 3.34 7.47
CA LYS A 37 7.02 3.09 6.24
C LYS A 37 8.39 2.51 6.58
N SER A 38 8.75 1.45 5.89
CA SER A 38 10.02 0.76 6.07
C SER A 38 11.15 1.48 5.33
N VAL A 39 12.37 1.34 5.85
CA VAL A 39 13.62 1.73 5.15
C VAL A 39 14.39 0.50 4.66
N ARG A 40 13.88 -0.70 4.91
CA ARG A 40 14.52 -1.98 4.56
C ARG A 40 14.23 -2.32 3.09
N PRO A 41 15.21 -2.87 2.37
CA PRO A 41 15.01 -3.30 0.98
C PRO A 41 13.82 -4.26 0.85
N SER A 42 12.97 -4.03 -0.17
CA SER A 42 11.79 -4.84 -0.47
C SER A 42 10.72 -4.92 0.63
N VAL A 43 10.80 -4.08 1.67
CA VAL A 43 9.76 -3.95 2.67
C VAL A 43 9.23 -2.52 2.57
N ASP A 44 7.93 -2.38 2.44
CA ASP A 44 7.25 -1.11 2.24
C ASP A 44 6.62 -0.62 3.57
N LEU A 45 6.14 -1.56 4.38
CA LEU A 45 5.42 -1.32 5.63
C LEU A 45 5.90 -2.28 6.74
N GLU A 46 6.05 -1.75 7.95
CA GLU A 46 6.32 -2.54 9.16
C GLU A 46 5.30 -2.19 10.25
N PHE A 47 4.79 -3.19 10.96
CA PHE A 47 3.94 -2.95 12.12
C PHE A 47 3.98 -4.12 13.11
N GLN A 48 3.54 -3.85 14.34
CA GLN A 48 3.54 -4.82 15.43
C GLN A 48 2.12 -5.05 15.95
N LYS A 49 1.75 -6.31 16.17
CA LYS A 49 0.51 -6.72 16.84
C LYS A 49 0.86 -7.66 17.99
N GLY A 50 0.86 -7.14 19.21
CA GLY A 50 1.32 -7.90 20.38
C GLY A 50 2.80 -8.29 20.24
N GLN A 51 3.10 -9.59 20.23
CA GLN A 51 4.46 -10.13 20.04
C GLN A 51 4.78 -10.46 18.57
N GLU A 52 3.86 -10.19 17.64
CA GLU A 52 4.05 -10.44 16.22
C GLU A 52 4.51 -9.17 15.52
N TYR A 53 5.55 -9.27 14.70
CA TYR A 53 6.11 -8.15 13.94
C TYR A 53 6.06 -8.48 12.45
N TYR A 54 5.36 -7.66 11.68
CA TYR A 54 5.12 -7.92 10.27
C TYR A 54 6.00 -7.02 9.41
N LEU A 55 6.68 -7.65 8.46
CA LEU A 55 7.38 -7.02 7.35
C LEU A 55 6.52 -7.21 6.12
N VAL A 56 6.02 -6.13 5.52
CA VAL A 56 5.08 -6.19 4.42
C VAL A 56 5.69 -5.54 3.19
N SER A 57 5.69 -6.27 2.06
CA SER A 57 5.85 -5.67 0.74
C SER A 57 4.50 -5.52 0.08
N VAL A 58 4.16 -4.31 -0.35
CA VAL A 58 2.92 -3.98 -1.03
C VAL A 58 3.17 -4.01 -2.53
N LYS A 59 2.26 -4.67 -3.25
CA LYS A 59 2.27 -4.79 -4.70
C LYS A 59 0.86 -4.56 -5.21
N SER A 60 0.73 -4.09 -6.44
CA SER A 60 -0.58 -3.90 -7.06
C SER A 60 -1.29 -5.26 -7.21
N GLY A 61 -0.65 -6.24 -7.86
CA GLY A 61 -1.24 -7.54 -8.17
C GLY A 61 -0.37 -8.77 -7.91
N PRO A 62 -0.90 -9.98 -8.15
CA PRO A 62 -0.21 -11.23 -7.80
C PRO A 62 0.97 -11.56 -8.72
N ASN A 63 0.97 -11.10 -9.97
CA ASN A 63 2.02 -11.37 -10.97
C ASN A 63 2.99 -10.19 -11.11
N TRP A 64 3.40 -9.62 -9.97
CA TRP A 64 4.15 -8.35 -9.91
C TRP A 64 5.62 -8.43 -10.30
N GLY A 65 6.19 -9.64 -10.44
CA GLY A 65 7.62 -9.78 -10.69
C GLY A 65 8.02 -11.12 -11.27
N ASN A 66 9.16 -11.12 -11.93
CA ASN A 66 9.80 -12.34 -12.44
C ASN A 66 10.49 -13.13 -11.31
N ALA A 67 11.04 -14.29 -11.66
CA ALA A 67 11.69 -15.19 -10.70
C ALA A 67 12.85 -14.54 -9.92
N ASP A 68 13.60 -13.64 -10.55
CA ASP A 68 14.72 -12.94 -9.91
C ASP A 68 14.24 -11.90 -8.90
N GLN A 69 13.21 -11.13 -9.25
CA GLN A 69 12.58 -10.16 -8.35
C GLN A 69 11.98 -10.85 -7.12
N ILE A 70 11.29 -11.99 -7.33
CA ILE A 70 10.71 -12.78 -6.24
C ILE A 70 11.81 -13.37 -5.35
N ARG A 71 12.89 -13.89 -5.93
CA ARG A 71 14.04 -14.41 -5.18
C ARG A 71 14.68 -13.30 -4.33
N LYS A 72 14.88 -12.12 -4.92
CA LYS A 72 15.48 -10.98 -4.21
C LYS A 72 14.63 -10.50 -3.04
N MET A 73 13.31 -10.42 -3.21
CA MET A 73 12.38 -10.09 -2.12
C MET A 73 12.49 -11.11 -0.97
N ARG A 74 12.55 -12.41 -1.27
CA ARG A 74 12.72 -13.47 -0.25
C ARG A 74 14.02 -13.32 0.52
N GLU A 75 15.14 -13.10 -0.18
CA GLU A 75 16.44 -12.85 0.46
C GLU A 75 16.39 -11.64 1.40
N ASN A 76 15.79 -10.54 0.94
CA ASN A 76 15.70 -9.31 1.72
C ASN A 76 14.80 -9.49 2.95
N PHE A 77 13.67 -10.18 2.82
CA PHE A 77 12.83 -10.55 3.97
C PHE A 77 13.59 -11.39 4.98
N GLN A 78 14.27 -12.45 4.53
CA GLN A 78 15.03 -13.31 5.42
C GLN A 78 16.09 -12.53 6.19
N ALA A 79 16.87 -11.69 5.52
CA ALA A 79 17.88 -10.85 6.17
C ALA A 79 17.27 -9.91 7.21
N ALA A 80 16.14 -9.28 6.92
CA ALA A 80 15.44 -8.41 7.85
C ALA A 80 14.89 -9.19 9.06
N MET A 81 14.32 -10.38 8.85
CA MET A 81 13.84 -11.25 9.92
C MET A 81 14.98 -11.69 10.84
N GLU A 82 16.14 -12.06 10.30
CA GLU A 82 17.33 -12.44 11.07
C GLU A 82 17.91 -11.26 11.87
N GLU A 83 17.91 -10.05 11.31
CA GLU A 83 18.35 -8.84 12.01
C GLU A 83 17.41 -8.49 13.18
N ILE A 84 16.10 -8.51 12.95
CA ILE A 84 15.11 -8.23 13.99
C ILE A 84 15.14 -9.31 15.06
N GLY A 85 15.21 -10.59 14.68
CA GLY A 85 15.28 -11.71 15.63
C GLY A 85 16.51 -11.66 16.53
N ARG A 86 17.65 -11.13 16.06
CA ARG A 86 18.84 -10.92 16.91
C ARG A 86 18.69 -9.73 17.86
N SER A 87 18.03 -8.66 17.42
CA SER A 87 17.89 -7.42 18.20
C SER A 87 16.70 -7.44 19.16
N LYS A 88 15.66 -8.21 18.84
CA LYS A 88 14.38 -8.33 19.56
C LYS A 88 13.92 -9.79 19.58
N PRO A 89 14.62 -10.67 20.33
CA PRO A 89 14.35 -12.10 20.33
C PRO A 89 12.96 -12.48 20.86
N GLU A 90 12.28 -11.57 21.56
CA GLU A 90 10.91 -11.72 22.04
C GLU A 90 9.85 -11.58 20.93
N LEU A 91 10.21 -11.02 19.77
CA LEU A 91 9.28 -10.81 18.66
C LEU A 91 9.29 -11.99 17.70
N ARG A 92 8.10 -12.41 17.28
CA ARG A 92 7.90 -13.34 16.18
C ARG A 92 7.74 -12.54 14.90
N VAL A 93 8.72 -12.62 14.01
CA VAL A 93 8.74 -11.84 12.78
C VAL A 93 8.10 -12.63 11.65
N PHE A 94 7.26 -11.96 10.85
CA PHE A 94 6.57 -12.55 9.70
C PHE A 94 6.78 -11.70 8.46
N ALA A 95 7.06 -12.34 7.33
CA ALA A 95 7.16 -11.70 6.03
C ALA A 95 5.85 -11.88 5.25
N ILE A 96 5.28 -10.77 4.76
CA ILE A 96 4.02 -10.73 4.01
C ILE A 96 4.26 -10.08 2.65
N ASN A 97 3.82 -10.75 1.58
CA ASN A 97 3.63 -10.10 0.29
C ASN A 97 2.14 -9.77 0.15
N GLY A 98 1.80 -8.50 0.30
CA GLY A 98 0.47 -7.96 0.16
C GLY A 98 0.22 -7.50 -1.27
N CYS A 99 -0.78 -8.09 -1.93
CA CYS A 99 -1.26 -7.64 -3.23
C CYS A 99 -2.62 -6.97 -3.08
N CYS A 100 -2.74 -5.75 -3.59
CA CYS A 100 -3.95 -4.93 -3.45
C CYS A 100 -5.16 -5.52 -4.21
N TYR A 101 -4.92 -6.28 -5.27
CA TYR A 101 -5.93 -7.06 -5.99
C TYR A 101 -5.45 -8.48 -6.31
N GLY A 102 -6.36 -9.31 -6.81
CA GLY A 102 -6.14 -10.73 -7.13
C GLY A 102 -6.57 -11.69 -6.02
N GLN A 103 -6.41 -12.99 -6.26
CA GLN A 103 -6.91 -14.07 -5.39
C GLN A 103 -5.85 -15.14 -5.07
N ASP A 104 -4.56 -14.79 -5.15
CA ASP A 104 -3.47 -15.73 -4.88
C ASP A 104 -2.99 -15.64 -3.42
N ASN A 105 -3.51 -16.52 -2.56
CA ASN A 105 -3.19 -16.54 -1.13
C ASN A 105 -2.43 -17.82 -0.76
N GLY A 106 -1.56 -17.73 0.26
CA GLY A 106 -0.90 -18.90 0.84
C GLY A 106 0.59 -18.70 1.11
N ASP A 107 1.20 -19.70 1.74
CA ASP A 107 2.63 -19.73 1.98
C ASP A 107 3.39 -19.95 0.65
N LYS A 108 4.39 -19.11 0.39
CA LYS A 108 5.26 -19.18 -0.79
C LYS A 108 6.70 -19.57 -0.45
N GLY A 109 6.92 -20.16 0.73
CA GLY A 109 8.20 -20.66 1.20
C GLY A 109 9.10 -19.53 1.70
N GLY A 110 8.65 -18.75 2.68
CA GLY A 110 9.46 -17.67 3.27
C GLY A 110 8.77 -16.31 3.27
N TYR A 111 7.57 -16.23 2.72
CA TYR A 111 6.60 -15.18 3.00
C TYR A 111 5.20 -15.74 2.82
N GLN A 112 4.24 -15.17 3.54
CA GLN A 112 2.82 -15.39 3.31
C GLN A 112 2.34 -14.41 2.23
N LYS A 113 1.67 -14.91 1.20
CA LYS A 113 1.02 -14.07 0.20
C LYS A 113 -0.43 -13.84 0.59
N LEU A 114 -0.84 -12.58 0.58
CA LEU A 114 -2.21 -12.13 0.80
C LEU A 114 -2.61 -11.23 -0.37
N CYS A 115 -3.68 -11.55 -1.09
CA CYS A 115 -4.19 -10.77 -2.20
C CYS A 115 -5.63 -10.31 -1.96
N GLY A 116 -5.95 -9.10 -2.43
CA GLY A 116 -7.31 -8.56 -2.41
C GLY A 116 -7.85 -8.48 -0.99
N GLN A 117 -9.06 -9.02 -0.79
CA GLN A 117 -9.74 -9.05 0.51
C GLN A 117 -8.84 -9.48 1.67
N ALA A 118 -8.05 -10.54 1.49
CA ALA A 118 -7.19 -11.06 2.54
C ALA A 118 -6.12 -10.06 2.97
N PHE A 119 -5.57 -9.29 2.03
CA PHE A 119 -4.57 -8.27 2.33
C PHE A 119 -5.20 -7.05 3.01
N TRP A 120 -6.30 -6.54 2.46
CA TRP A 120 -6.97 -5.36 3.01
C TRP A 120 -7.55 -5.61 4.40
N SER A 121 -8.17 -6.77 4.61
CA SER A 121 -8.63 -7.20 5.94
C SER A 121 -7.47 -7.30 6.93
N PHE A 122 -6.33 -7.86 6.50
CA PHE A 122 -5.14 -8.00 7.33
C PHE A 122 -4.58 -6.66 7.84
N ILE A 123 -4.43 -5.66 6.97
CA ILE A 123 -3.84 -4.37 7.36
C ILE A 123 -4.82 -3.41 8.05
N SER A 124 -6.11 -3.76 8.09
CA SER A 124 -7.19 -2.95 8.69
C SER A 124 -7.81 -3.55 9.95
N ASP A 125 -7.18 -4.60 10.51
CA ASP A 125 -7.69 -5.34 11.68
C ASP A 125 -9.06 -5.98 11.46
N GLY A 126 -9.28 -6.56 10.28
CA GLY A 126 -10.44 -7.41 9.99
C GLY A 126 -11.57 -6.73 9.22
N VAL A 127 -11.34 -5.58 8.56
CA VAL A 127 -12.36 -4.92 7.74
C VAL A 127 -12.43 -5.62 6.36
N ASP A 128 -13.23 -6.67 6.31
CA ASP A 128 -13.37 -7.55 5.15
C ASP A 128 -13.94 -6.85 3.91
N GLU A 129 -14.76 -5.81 4.05
CA GLU A 129 -15.35 -5.08 2.92
C GLU A 129 -14.43 -4.02 2.31
N LEU A 130 -13.25 -3.80 2.89
CA LEU A 130 -12.35 -2.72 2.48
C LEU A 130 -11.85 -2.89 1.04
N TYR A 131 -11.63 -4.13 0.57
CA TYR A 131 -11.19 -4.37 -0.81
C TYR A 131 -12.25 -3.98 -1.85
N THR A 132 -13.53 -4.22 -1.58
CA THR A 132 -14.61 -3.72 -2.44
C THR A 132 -14.66 -2.21 -2.37
N GLN A 133 -14.54 -1.59 -1.20
CA GLN A 133 -14.68 -0.14 -1.04
C GLN A 133 -13.46 0.69 -1.45
N ILE A 134 -12.31 0.06 -1.73
CA ILE A 134 -11.14 0.72 -2.34
C ILE A 134 -11.16 0.55 -3.86
N ILE A 135 -11.60 -0.60 -4.35
CA ILE A 135 -11.61 -0.94 -5.77
C ILE A 135 -12.90 -0.45 -6.48
N GLU A 136 -14.02 -0.35 -5.77
CA GLU A 136 -15.34 0.04 -6.30
C GLU A 136 -15.51 1.55 -6.50
N PRO A 137 -15.02 2.48 -5.65
CA PRO A 137 -15.07 3.92 -5.93
C PRO A 137 -14.15 4.37 -7.08
N LEU A 138 -13.21 3.52 -7.50
CA LEU A 138 -12.47 3.69 -8.75
C LEU A 138 -13.28 3.21 -9.98
N GLY A 139 -14.48 2.66 -9.77
CA GLY A 139 -15.36 2.06 -10.78
C GLY A 139 -16.78 2.64 -10.85
N PHE A 140 -17.47 2.92 -9.73
CA PHE A 140 -18.73 3.69 -9.66
C PHE A 140 -19.24 3.84 -8.21
N GLU A 141 -20.13 4.80 -7.97
CA GLU A 141 -20.77 5.16 -6.69
C GLU A 141 -21.29 3.96 -5.86
N ALA A 142 -20.95 3.90 -4.57
CA ALA A 142 -21.52 2.93 -3.63
C ALA A 142 -22.29 3.60 -2.48
N ARG A 143 -23.55 3.21 -2.35
CA ARG A 143 -24.57 3.70 -1.40
C ARG A 143 -24.50 3.02 -0.02
N GLU A 144 -24.78 3.83 0.99
CA GLU A 144 -25.33 3.57 2.34
C GLU A 144 -24.74 2.44 3.21
N ARG A 145 -24.00 2.80 4.28
CA ARG A 145 -23.89 2.03 5.55
C ARG A 145 -23.23 2.83 6.70
N ASN A 146 -23.86 2.80 7.88
CA ASN A 146 -23.53 3.31 9.24
C ASN A 146 -22.90 4.73 9.37
N GLU A 147 -23.58 5.66 10.05
CA GLU A 147 -23.14 7.06 10.23
C GLU A 147 -21.76 7.24 10.85
N ALA A 148 -21.38 6.45 11.85
CA ALA A 148 -20.06 6.60 12.50
C ALA A 148 -18.94 6.24 11.53
N PHE A 149 -19.19 5.23 10.68
CA PHE A 149 -18.29 4.78 9.65
C PHE A 149 -18.26 5.73 8.44
N GLN A 150 -19.42 6.21 7.96
CA GLN A 150 -19.50 7.28 6.95
C GLN A 150 -18.76 8.53 7.39
N ARG A 151 -18.86 8.93 8.65
CA ARG A 151 -18.14 10.11 9.16
C ARG A 151 -16.63 9.94 9.11
N ALA A 152 -16.10 8.80 9.56
CA ALA A 152 -14.66 8.52 9.50
C ALA A 152 -14.15 8.40 8.04
N TYR A 153 -14.90 7.68 7.20
CA TYR A 153 -14.60 7.50 5.79
C TYR A 153 -14.67 8.81 4.99
N SER A 154 -15.77 9.58 5.11
CA SER A 154 -15.90 10.90 4.48
C SER A 154 -14.85 11.88 4.99
N ALA A 155 -14.43 11.79 6.26
CA ALA A 155 -13.34 12.63 6.76
C ALA A 155 -12.01 12.29 6.06
N ILE A 156 -11.68 11.00 5.90
CA ILE A 156 -10.46 10.55 5.22
C ILE A 156 -10.50 10.93 3.73
N ILE A 157 -11.59 10.62 3.03
CA ILE A 157 -11.75 10.97 1.61
C ILE A 157 -11.76 12.48 1.41
N ASN A 158 -12.48 13.26 2.20
CA ASN A 158 -12.51 14.72 2.06
C ASN A 158 -11.15 15.34 2.36
N THR A 159 -10.44 14.85 3.38
CA THR A 159 -9.09 15.33 3.70
C THR A 159 -8.14 15.02 2.54
N PHE A 160 -8.21 13.81 2.00
CA PHE A 160 -7.41 13.39 0.85
C PHE A 160 -7.75 14.17 -0.41
N SER A 161 -9.03 14.32 -0.75
CA SER A 161 -9.50 15.10 -1.90
C SER A 161 -9.15 16.58 -1.75
N GLN A 162 -9.27 17.17 -0.56
CA GLN A 162 -8.83 18.54 -0.32
C GLN A 162 -7.32 18.70 -0.50
N GLN A 163 -6.52 17.80 0.07
CA GLN A 163 -5.06 17.83 -0.09
C GLN A 163 -4.67 17.65 -1.56
N PHE A 164 -5.27 16.69 -2.25
CA PHE A 164 -5.02 16.45 -3.66
C PHE A 164 -5.42 17.63 -4.53
N ILE A 165 -6.59 18.23 -4.30
CA ILE A 165 -7.03 19.43 -5.01
C ILE A 165 -6.10 20.61 -4.72
N THR A 166 -5.69 20.77 -3.47
CA THR A 166 -4.80 21.87 -3.05
C THR A 166 -3.40 21.73 -3.65
N GLU A 167 -2.87 20.51 -3.72
CA GLU A 167 -1.49 20.23 -4.14
C GLU A 167 -1.36 20.01 -5.65
N PHE A 168 -2.36 19.42 -6.29
CA PHE A 168 -2.26 18.93 -7.66
C PHE A 168 -3.32 19.47 -8.60
N CYS A 169 -4.25 20.32 -8.15
CA CYS A 169 -5.25 20.93 -9.03
C CYS A 169 -5.14 22.45 -9.05
N GLU A 170 -5.27 23.05 -10.24
CA GLU A 170 -5.44 24.49 -10.43
C GLU A 170 -6.77 24.73 -11.14
N ASN A 171 -7.56 25.68 -10.64
CA ASN A 171 -8.88 26.03 -11.20
C ASN A 171 -9.86 24.84 -11.33
N GLY A 172 -9.74 23.83 -10.46
CA GLY A 172 -10.60 22.64 -10.48
C GLY A 172 -10.19 21.57 -11.49
N GLU A 173 -9.09 21.79 -12.22
CA GLU A 173 -8.49 20.80 -13.12
C GLU A 173 -7.15 20.31 -12.56
N ILE A 174 -6.81 19.06 -12.84
CA ILE A 174 -5.53 18.49 -12.41
C ILE A 174 -4.40 19.20 -13.16
N ASN A 175 -3.50 19.84 -12.42
CA ASN A 175 -2.24 20.35 -12.94
C ASN A 175 -1.26 19.19 -13.06
N GLY A 176 -1.27 18.54 -14.23
CA GLY A 176 -0.41 17.41 -14.55
C GLY A 176 1.09 17.73 -14.45
N GLU A 177 1.52 18.97 -14.66
CA GLU A 177 2.93 19.35 -14.51
C GLU A 177 3.37 19.29 -13.05
N THR A 178 2.54 19.78 -12.13
CA THR A 178 2.79 19.70 -10.67
C THR A 178 2.81 18.25 -10.20
N LEU A 179 1.90 17.42 -10.70
CA LEU A 179 1.84 15.99 -10.39
C LEU A 179 3.09 15.25 -10.91
N ILE A 180 3.49 15.50 -12.16
CA ILE A 180 4.70 14.92 -12.77
C ILE A 180 5.96 15.40 -12.06
N ARG A 181 6.04 16.68 -11.68
CA ARG A 181 7.18 17.22 -10.94
C ARG A 181 7.27 16.63 -9.52
N PHE A 182 6.15 16.46 -8.83
CA PHE A 182 6.11 15.82 -7.52
C PHE A 182 6.57 14.36 -7.58
N ASN A 183 6.21 13.64 -8.64
CA ASN A 183 6.57 12.24 -8.82
C ASN A 183 8.02 12.05 -9.32
N SER A 184 8.48 12.90 -10.25
CA SER A 184 9.67 12.63 -11.07
C SER A 184 10.77 13.69 -10.96
N ALA A 185 10.59 14.78 -10.20
CA ALA A 185 11.65 15.78 -10.05
C ALA A 185 12.80 15.28 -9.17
N ARG A 186 14.02 15.71 -9.51
CA ARG A 186 15.22 15.41 -8.75
C ARG A 186 15.21 16.19 -7.43
N LEU A 187 14.75 15.56 -6.35
CA LEU A 187 14.71 16.14 -5.01
C LEU A 187 16.10 16.58 -4.53
N SER A 188 16.19 17.76 -3.91
CA SER A 188 17.40 18.23 -3.22
C SER A 188 17.68 17.39 -1.96
N VAL A 189 18.92 17.44 -1.46
CA VAL A 189 19.34 16.69 -0.26
C VAL A 189 18.49 17.04 0.97
N LYS A 190 17.98 18.27 1.04
CA LYS A 190 17.15 18.75 2.15
C LYS A 190 15.72 18.21 2.05
N GLU A 191 15.14 18.19 0.85
CA GLU A 191 13.79 17.65 0.58
C GLU A 191 13.74 16.12 0.74
N ARG A 192 14.82 15.42 0.40
CA ARG A 192 14.95 13.97 0.63
C ARG A 192 14.89 13.61 2.12
N LYS A 193 15.51 14.40 2.99
CA LYS A 193 15.46 14.16 4.44
C LYS A 193 14.05 14.38 5.01
N GLN A 194 13.26 15.28 4.44
CA GLN A 194 11.94 15.62 4.95
C GLN A 194 10.83 14.69 4.43
N ARG A 195 11.03 14.13 3.23
CA ARG A 195 10.07 13.23 2.55
C ARG A 195 10.26 11.74 2.88
N TYR A 196 11.42 11.38 3.44
CA TYR A 196 11.81 10.00 3.76
C TYR A 196 12.36 9.83 5.20
N SER A 197 12.08 10.77 6.11
CA SER A 197 12.17 10.54 7.56
C SER A 197 10.79 10.24 8.11
#